data_AF-A0A6J1Q8Q3-F1
#
_entry.id   AF-A0A6J1Q8Q3-F1
#
_cell.length_a   1.000
_cell.length_b   1.000
_cell.length_c   1.000
_cell.angle_alpha   90.00
_cell.angle_beta   90.00
_cell.angle_gamma   90.00
#
_symmetry.space_group_name_H-M   'P 1'
#
loop_
_entity.id
_entity.type
_entity.pdbx_description
1 polymer ?
#
loop_
_entity_poly.entity_id
_entity_poly.type
_entity_poly.pdbx_seq_one_letter_code
_entity_poly.pdbx_strand_id
1 'polypeptide(L)'
;MICIETQYFSLNRILLLVMGLWPYKQSKLVRLHFIFFLSILTSAILFQFTSFLTVKYTSDLAIKVFSTTLFFILFLIKYIAFAVNIENMKDLLTQLQYTYNGLRDKYENIIIEKYSDNGKWYTITLISKTNF
;
A
#
# COMPACT_ATOMS: atom_id res chain seq x y z
N MET A 1 3.72 -12.40 25.29
CA MET A 1 2.53 -12.00 24.52
C MET A 1 2.92 -11.97 23.05
N ILE A 2 2.37 -12.87 22.23
CA ILE A 2 2.71 -12.96 20.81
C ILE A 2 2.02 -11.80 20.08
N CYS A 3 2.81 -10.96 19.41
CA CYS A 3 2.26 -9.88 18.58
C CYS A 3 2.00 -10.44 17.17
N ILE A 4 0.73 -10.60 16.81
CA ILE A 4 0.28 -11.12 15.51
C ILE A 4 0.87 -10.30 14.37
N GLU A 5 0.95 -8.98 14.56
CA GLU A 5 1.50 -8.06 13.57
C GLU A 5 2.91 -8.48 13.13
N THR A 6 3.73 -8.91 14.09
CA THR A 6 5.11 -9.29 13.86
C THR A 6 5.28 -10.70 13.31
N GLN A 7 4.38 -11.63 13.65
CA GLN A 7 4.50 -13.04 13.26
C GLN A 7 3.77 -13.37 11.95
N TYR A 8 2.61 -12.77 11.75
CA TYR A 8 1.70 -13.09 10.64
C TYR A 8 1.64 -11.98 9.58
N PHE A 9 1.82 -10.72 9.96
CA PHE A 9 1.76 -9.56 9.05
C PHE A 9 3.13 -8.92 8.76
N SER A 10 4.24 -9.63 9.03
CA SER A 10 5.59 -9.08 8.87
C SER A 10 5.87 -8.53 7.47
N LEU A 11 5.45 -9.25 6.41
CA LEU A 11 5.62 -8.82 5.02
C LEU A 11 4.81 -7.56 4.70
N ASN A 12 3.51 -7.57 4.99
CA ASN A 12 2.64 -6.40 4.76
C ASN A 12 3.12 -5.19 5.55
N ARG A 13 3.62 -5.41 6.78
CA ARG A 13 4.23 -4.38 7.61
C ARG A 13 5.47 -3.78 6.97
N ILE A 14 6.38 -4.60 6.44
CA ILE A 14 7.57 -4.10 5.73
C ILE A 14 7.16 -3.26 4.52
N LEU A 15 6.22 -3.73 3.70
CA LEU A 15 5.74 -3.00 2.52
C LEU A 15 5.14 -1.65 2.88
N LEU A 16 4.26 -1.62 3.88
CA LEU A 16 3.63 -0.39 4.36
C LEU A 16 4.65 0.56 5.00
N LEU A 17 5.68 0.04 5.70
CA LEU A 17 6.77 0.84 6.23
C LEU A 17 7.60 1.49 5.12
N VAL A 18 7.95 0.73 4.07
CA VAL A 18 8.67 1.25 2.89
C VAL A 18 7.86 2.34 2.19
N MET A 19 6.54 2.16 2.08
CA MET A 19 5.65 3.16 1.49
C MET A 19 5.35 4.36 2.41
N GLY A 20 5.81 4.35 3.66
CA GLY A 20 5.53 5.40 4.64
C GLY A 20 4.08 5.42 5.15
N LEU A 21 3.35 4.31 5.01
CA LEU A 21 1.92 4.18 5.32
C LEU A 21 1.64 3.36 6.59
N TRP A 22 2.65 2.99 7.38
CA TRP A 22 2.44 2.14 8.55
C TRP A 22 1.71 2.87 9.70
N PRO A 23 0.60 2.32 10.25
CA PRO A 23 -0.27 3.03 11.20
C PRO A 23 0.30 3.24 12.61
N TYR A 24 1.13 2.32 13.14
CA TYR A 24 1.54 2.39 14.55
C TYR A 24 2.76 3.27 14.84
N LYS A 25 3.54 3.67 13.82
CA LYS A 25 4.74 4.52 13.99
C LYS A 25 4.86 5.54 12.87
N GLN A 26 4.12 6.63 12.96
CA GLN A 26 4.38 7.85 12.18
C GLN A 26 5.54 8.63 12.80
N SER A 27 6.77 8.23 12.49
CA SER A 27 7.94 9.06 12.77
C SER A 27 8.01 10.23 11.78
N LYS A 28 8.79 11.27 12.11
CA LYS A 28 9.05 12.39 11.18
C LYS A 28 9.60 11.88 9.82
N LEU A 29 10.38 10.80 9.84
CA LEU A 29 10.91 10.16 8.63
C LEU A 29 9.80 9.53 7.79
N VAL A 30 8.85 8.81 8.41
CA VAL A 30 7.72 8.21 7.69
C VAL A 30 6.87 9.27 6.99
N ARG A 31 6.63 10.40 7.66
CA ARG A 31 5.93 11.55 7.06
C ARG A 31 6.72 12.14 5.87
N LEU A 32 8.05 12.20 5.97
CA LEU A 32 8.90 12.66 4.88
C LEU A 32 8.85 11.70 3.68
N HIS A 33 8.92 10.39 3.92
CA HIS A 33 8.76 9.38 2.86
C HIS A 33 7.41 9.52 2.15
N PHE A 34 6.34 9.73 2.91
CA PHE A 34 5.00 9.96 2.36
C PHE A 34 4.96 11.19 1.44
N ILE A 35 5.49 12.35 1.90
CA ILE A 35 5.54 13.57 1.11
C ILE A 35 6.39 13.38 -0.15
N PHE A 36 7.51 12.66 -0.03
CA PHE A 36 8.40 12.36 -1.15
C PHE A 36 7.74 11.47 -2.21
N PHE A 37 7.04 10.41 -1.82
CA PHE A 37 6.28 9.59 -2.77
C PHE A 37 5.13 10.36 -3.41
N LEU A 38 4.44 11.20 -2.64
CA LEU A 38 3.36 12.05 -3.16
C LEU A 38 3.89 13.03 -4.22
N SER A 39 5.03 13.68 -3.97
CA SER A 39 5.63 14.63 -4.91
C SER A 39 6.12 13.93 -6.18
N ILE A 40 6.67 12.72 -6.08
CA ILE A 40 7.02 11.90 -7.25
C ILE A 40 5.79 11.59 -8.09
N LEU A 41 4.69 11.15 -7.48
CA LEU A 41 3.46 10.85 -8.24
C LEU A 41 2.90 12.10 -8.92
N THR A 42 2.84 13.23 -8.21
CA THR A 42 2.34 14.49 -8.77
C THR A 42 3.23 15.00 -9.90
N SER A 43 4.55 14.92 -9.75
CA SER A 43 5.48 15.32 -10.82
C SER A 43 5.41 14.39 -12.04
N ALA A 44 5.20 13.09 -11.84
CA ALA A 44 4.97 12.15 -12.94
C ALA A 44 3.71 12.52 -13.73
N ILE A 45 2.61 12.87 -13.06
CA ILE A 45 1.38 13.35 -13.70
C ILE A 45 1.66 14.63 -14.50
N LEU A 46 2.35 15.61 -13.93
CA LEU A 46 2.70 16.86 -14.62
C LEU A 46 3.55 16.62 -15.87
N PHE A 47 4.53 15.71 -15.79
CA PHE A 47 5.40 15.37 -16.92
C PHE A 47 4.66 14.65 -18.05
N GLN A 48 3.61 13.88 -17.76
CA GLN A 48 2.77 13.32 -18.82
C GLN A 48 2.08 14.43 -19.63
N PHE A 49 1.65 15.51 -18.96
CA PHE A 49 1.01 16.64 -19.64
C PHE A 49 1.97 17.54 -20.41
N THR A 50 3.25 17.67 -20.01
CA THR A 50 4.23 18.46 -20.77
C THR A 50 4.50 17.89 -22.16
N SER A 51 4.27 16.58 -22.37
CA SER A 51 4.34 15.90 -23.67
C SER A 51 3.44 16.56 -24.74
N PHE A 52 2.29 17.11 -24.32
CA PHE A 52 1.39 17.85 -25.22
C PHE A 52 2.00 19.15 -25.76
N LEU A 53 2.97 19.75 -25.05
CA LEU A 53 3.62 21.00 -25.47
C LEU A 53 4.79 20.75 -26.43
N THR A 54 5.40 19.56 -26.40
CA THR A 54 6.64 19.26 -27.13
C THR A 54 6.42 18.52 -28.44
N VAL A 55 5.33 17.74 -28.55
CA VAL A 55 5.05 16.90 -29.72
C VAL A 55 3.84 17.46 -30.48
N LYS A 56 3.85 17.36 -31.81
CA LYS A 56 2.67 17.72 -32.63
C LYS A 56 1.46 16.92 -32.17
N TYR A 57 0.37 17.64 -31.90
CA TYR A 57 -0.87 17.06 -31.41
C TYR A 57 -1.40 15.99 -32.38
N THR A 58 -1.59 14.77 -31.87
CA THR A 58 -2.18 13.62 -32.58
C THR A 58 -3.17 12.93 -31.63
N SER A 59 -4.30 12.46 -32.13
CA SER A 59 -5.32 11.80 -31.29
C SER A 59 -4.79 10.55 -30.57
N ASP A 60 -3.89 9.80 -31.20
CA ASP A 60 -3.21 8.64 -30.59
C ASP A 60 -2.35 9.03 -29.37
N LEU A 61 -1.57 10.12 -29.49
CA LEU A 61 -0.79 10.67 -28.39
C LEU A 61 -1.70 11.09 -27.23
N ALA A 62 -2.83 11.73 -27.53
CA ALA A 62 -3.79 12.13 -26.50
C ALA A 62 -4.34 10.93 -25.74
N ILE A 63 -4.81 9.89 -26.43
CA ILE A 63 -5.33 8.67 -25.81
C ILE A 63 -4.27 8.02 -24.91
N LYS A 64 -3.03 7.92 -25.39
CA LYS A 64 -1.93 7.32 -24.62
C LYS A 64 -1.62 8.11 -23.36
N VAL A 65 -1.51 9.43 -23.46
CA VAL A 65 -1.23 10.31 -22.33
C VAL A 65 -2.38 10.31 -21.32
N PHE A 66 -3.64 10.35 -21.77
CA PHE A 66 -4.78 10.26 -20.85
C PHE A 66 -4.83 8.91 -20.15
N SER A 67 -4.59 7.81 -20.87
CA SER A 67 -4.57 6.47 -20.28
C SER A 67 -3.51 6.34 -19.18
N THR A 68 -2.28 6.77 -19.44
CA THR A 68 -1.20 6.75 -18.44
C THR A 68 -1.49 7.69 -17.27
N THR A 69 -1.99 8.89 -17.55
CA THR A 69 -2.32 9.88 -16.52
C THR A 69 -3.42 9.39 -15.61
N LEU A 70 -4.51 8.83 -16.16
CA LEU A 70 -5.62 8.27 -15.37
C LEU A 70 -5.12 7.16 -14.45
N PHE A 71 -4.22 6.30 -14.94
CA PHE A 71 -3.59 5.28 -14.11
C PHE A 71 -2.87 5.89 -12.91
N PHE A 72 -2.00 6.89 -13.11
CA PHE A 72 -1.31 7.58 -12.00
C PHE A 72 -2.27 8.30 -11.04
N ILE A 73 -3.34 8.90 -11.55
CA ILE A 73 -4.38 9.55 -10.73
C ILE A 73 -5.07 8.52 -9.83
N LEU A 74 -5.40 7.33 -10.34
CA LEU A 74 -5.98 6.26 -9.53
C LEU A 74 -5.04 5.81 -8.40
N PHE A 75 -3.74 5.69 -8.68
CA PHE A 75 -2.75 5.42 -7.63
C PHE A 75 -2.69 6.53 -6.59
N LEU A 76 -2.71 7.80 -7.02
CA LEU A 76 -2.71 8.96 -6.14
C LEU A 76 -3.92 8.95 -5.20
N ILE A 77 -5.12 8.72 -5.75
CA ILE A 77 -6.37 8.65 -4.98
C ILE A 77 -6.28 7.53 -3.94
N LYS A 78 -5.83 6.32 -4.33
CA LYS A 78 -5.67 5.20 -3.37
C LYS A 78 -4.65 5.51 -2.29
N TYR A 79 -3.53 6.14 -2.65
CA TYR A 79 -2.47 6.49 -1.70
C TYR A 79 -2.95 7.51 -0.66
N ILE A 80 -3.65 8.56 -1.10
CA ILE A 80 -4.25 9.56 -0.21
C ILE A 80 -5.36 8.93 0.64
N ALA A 81 -6.25 8.14 0.05
CA ALA A 81 -7.33 7.47 0.77
C ALA A 81 -6.78 6.57 1.88
N PHE A 82 -5.71 5.81 1.61
CA PHE A 82 -5.05 5.00 2.63
C PHE A 82 -4.46 5.86 3.76
N ALA A 83 -3.82 6.99 3.42
CA ALA A 83 -3.26 7.90 4.41
C ALA A 83 -4.32 8.54 5.31
N VAL A 84 -5.49 8.90 4.77
CA VAL A 84 -6.61 9.44 5.54
C VAL A 84 -7.24 8.36 6.44
N ASN A 85 -7.33 7.12 5.95
CA ASN A 85 -7.91 5.99 6.68
C ASN A 85 -6.89 5.27 7.58
N ILE A 86 -5.73 5.86 7.84
CA ILE A 86 -4.65 5.20 8.61
C ILE A 86 -5.05 4.91 10.05
N GLU A 87 -5.88 5.77 10.66
CA GLU A 87 -6.43 5.55 12.00
C GLU A 87 -7.41 4.37 12.02
N ASN A 88 -8.32 4.30 11.05
CA ASN A 88 -9.23 3.17 10.90
C ASN A 88 -8.47 1.85 10.74
N MET A 89 -7.37 1.85 9.97
CA MET A 89 -6.50 0.69 9.81
C MET A 89 -5.87 0.28 11.16
N LYS A 90 -5.36 1.26 11.92
CA LYS A 90 -4.81 1.04 13.26
C LYS A 90 -5.83 0.39 14.20
N ASP A 91 -7.08 0.83 14.16
CA ASP A 91 -8.14 0.28 15.00
C ASP A 91 -8.45 -1.18 14.63
N LEU A 92 -8.50 -1.49 13.33
CA LEU A 92 -8.70 -2.86 12.85
C LEU A 92 -7.56 -3.80 13.29
N LEU A 93 -6.31 -3.37 13.19
CA LEU A 93 -5.16 -4.16 13.68
C LEU A 93 -5.23 -4.36 15.21
N THR A 94 -5.67 -3.34 15.94
CA THR A 94 -5.80 -3.41 17.40
C THR A 94 -6.90 -4.38 17.80
N GLN A 95 -8.05 -4.35 17.12
CA GLN A 95 -9.14 -5.31 17.31
C GLN A 95 -8.68 -6.73 16.99
N LEU A 96 -7.95 -6.93 15.90
CA LEU A 96 -7.39 -8.23 15.53
C LEU A 96 -6.47 -8.78 16.63
N GLN A 97 -5.58 -7.94 17.17
CA GLN A 97 -4.71 -8.33 18.28
C GLN A 97 -5.51 -8.69 19.53
N TYR A 98 -6.55 -7.93 19.86
CA TYR A 98 -7.43 -8.21 20.98
C TYR A 98 -8.14 -9.56 20.82
N THR A 99 -8.75 -9.81 19.66
CA THR A 99 -9.45 -11.07 19.37
C THR A 99 -8.51 -12.27 19.52
N TYR A 100 -7.30 -12.20 19.00
CA TYR A 100 -6.33 -13.29 19.11
C TYR A 100 -5.86 -13.56 20.54
N ASN A 101 -5.69 -12.52 21.36
CA ASN A 101 -5.34 -12.72 22.77
C ASN A 101 -6.46 -13.47 23.52
N GLY A 102 -7.70 -13.41 23.02
CA GLY A 102 -8.85 -14.14 23.56
C GLY A 102 -8.97 -15.59 23.05
N LEU A 103 -8.19 -15.98 22.04
CA LEU A 103 -8.23 -17.34 21.50
C LEU A 103 -7.56 -18.31 22.47
N ARG A 104 -8.23 -19.43 22.73
CA ARG A 104 -7.77 -20.47 23.66
C ARG A 104 -7.70 -21.84 23.02
N ASP A 105 -8.39 -22.03 21.89
CA ASP A 105 -8.43 -23.31 21.22
C ASP A 105 -7.25 -23.48 20.24
N LYS A 106 -6.70 -24.69 20.24
CA LYS A 106 -5.61 -25.07 19.34
C LYS A 106 -6.07 -25.06 17.88
N TYR A 107 -7.33 -25.41 17.60
CA TYR A 107 -7.85 -25.39 16.23
C TYR A 107 -8.00 -23.97 15.68
N GLU A 108 -8.40 -23.00 16.52
CA GLU A 108 -8.47 -21.58 16.13
C GLU A 108 -7.09 -21.03 15.71
N ASN A 109 -6.04 -21.40 16.44
CA ASN A 109 -4.67 -21.01 16.08
C ASN A 109 -4.23 -21.60 14.73
N ILE A 110 -4.56 -22.86 14.44
CA ILE A 110 -4.25 -23.51 13.15
C ILE A 110 -4.95 -22.79 12.00
N ILE A 111 -6.19 -22.34 12.20
CA ILE A 111 -6.94 -21.60 11.19
C ILE A 111 -6.23 -20.27 10.88
N ILE A 112 -5.84 -19.52 11.90
CA ILE A 112 -5.16 -18.22 11.72
C ILE A 112 -3.81 -18.38 11.03
N GLU A 113 -3.03 -19.39 11.41
CA GLU A 113 -1.76 -19.70 10.77
C GLU A 113 -1.94 -19.99 9.29
N LYS A 114 -2.91 -20.84 8.92
CA LYS A 114 -3.24 -21.15 7.53
C LYS A 114 -3.62 -19.91 6.71
N TYR A 115 -4.45 -19.01 7.27
CA TYR A 115 -4.81 -17.77 6.58
C TYR A 115 -3.65 -16.78 6.48
N SER A 116 -2.79 -16.73 7.49
CA SER A 116 -1.58 -15.91 7.43
C SER A 116 -0.64 -16.38 6.32
N ASP A 117 -0.40 -17.69 6.22
CA ASP A 117 0.49 -18.24 5.20
C ASP A 117 -0.06 -18.02 3.79
N ASN A 118 -1.37 -18.21 3.60
CA ASN A 118 -2.03 -17.85 2.35
C ASN A 118 -1.84 -16.36 2.03
N GLY A 119 -2.05 -15.48 3.01
CA GLY A 119 -1.84 -14.04 2.87
C GLY A 119 -0.41 -13.70 2.45
N LYS A 120 0.60 -14.32 3.09
CA LYS A 120 2.02 -14.17 2.73
C LYS A 120 2.27 -14.64 1.30
N TRP A 121 1.73 -15.81 0.91
CA TRP A 121 1.85 -16.34 -0.44
C TRP A 121 1.27 -15.41 -1.50
N TYR A 122 0.09 -14.83 -1.26
CA TYR A 122 -0.50 -13.85 -2.17
C TYR A 122 0.38 -12.60 -2.29
N THR A 123 0.85 -12.06 -1.17
CA THR A 123 1.75 -10.88 -1.18
C THR A 123 3.04 -11.17 -1.94
N ILE A 124 3.68 -12.32 -1.71
CA ILE A 124 4.90 -12.74 -2.42
C ILE A 124 4.64 -12.87 -3.91
N THR A 125 3.56 -13.56 -4.29
CA THR A 125 3.19 -13.75 -5.71
C THR A 125 2.94 -12.42 -6.41
N LEU A 126 2.33 -11.46 -5.72
CA LEU A 126 2.05 -10.13 -6.26
C LEU A 126 3.36 -9.36 -6.48
N ILE A 127 4.26 -9.35 -5.49
CA ILE A 127 5.59 -8.72 -5.62
C ILE A 127 6.41 -9.39 -6.73
N SER A 128 6.48 -10.73 -6.76
CA SER A 128 7.29 -11.46 -7.74
C SER A 128 6.80 -11.25 -9.16
N LYS A 129 5.48 -11.06 -9.35
CA LYS A 129 4.87 -10.80 -10.66
C LYS A 129 5.05 -9.35 -11.13
N THR A 130 5.47 -8.43 -10.26
CA THR A 130 5.70 -7.01 -10.60
C THR A 130 7.09 -6.79 -11.26
N ASN A 131 7.93 -7.83 -11.40
CA ASN A 131 9.26 -7.77 -12.05
C ASN A 131 9.21 -8.10 -13.55
N PHE A 132 8.37 -7.40 -14.33
CA PHE A 132 8.37 -7.49 -15.80
C PHE A 132 8.14 -6.11 -16.43
#